data_AF-A0AAN4DEH6-F1
#
_entry.id   AF-A0AAN4DEH6-F1
#
_cell.length_a   1.000
_cell.length_b   1.000
_cell.length_c   1.000
_cell.angle_alpha   90.00
_cell.angle_beta   90.00
_cell.angle_gamma   90.00
#
_symmetry.space_group_name_H-M   'P 1'
#
loop_
_entity.id
_entity.type
_entity.pdbx_description
1 polymer ?
#
loop_
_entity_poly.entity_id
_entity_poly.type
_entity_poly.pdbx_seq_one_letter_code
_entity_poly.pdbx_strand_id
1 'polypeptide(L)' 'YAKAGMIFPLPKKVGRRWRVDPQARFVGMVNKPEVIATDHPALKRILEDGAPAKI' A
#
# COMPACT_ATOMS: atom_id res chain seq x y z
N TYR A 1 -12.34 -4.36 3.27
CA TYR A 1 -11.22 -4.24 4.22
C TYR A 1 -9.93 -4.87 3.72
N ALA A 2 -9.81 -6.21 3.71
CA ALA A 2 -8.57 -6.90 3.34
C ALA A 2 -8.05 -6.65 1.90
N LYS A 3 -8.94 -6.48 0.92
CA LYS A 3 -8.57 -6.23 -0.49
C LYS A 3 -8.11 -4.81 -0.79
N ALA A 4 -8.33 -3.85 0.12
CA ALA A 4 -8.09 -2.42 -0.11
C ALA A 4 -6.76 -1.94 0.50
N GLY A 5 -5.80 -2.85 0.74
CA GLY A 5 -4.51 -2.51 1.35
C GLY A 5 -4.59 -2.12 2.83
N MET A 6 -5.74 -2.28 3.49
CA MET A 6 -5.96 -1.81 4.87
C MET A 6 -5.50 -2.81 5.94
N ILE A 7 -4.79 -3.88 5.56
CA ILE A 7 -4.29 -4.91 6.46
C ILE A 7 -2.81 -5.16 6.14
N PHE A 8 -1.95 -5.13 7.17
CA PHE A 8 -0.52 -5.39 7.05
C PHE A 8 -0.07 -6.50 8.02
N PRO A 9 0.68 -7.51 7.56
CA PRO A 9 1.13 -7.72 6.18
C PRO A 9 -0.04 -8.04 5.22
N LEU A 10 0.19 -7.79 3.93
CA LEU A 10 -0.85 -7.94 2.90
C LEU A 10 -1.39 -9.38 2.87
N PRO A 11 -2.72 -9.56 2.73
CA PRO A 11 -3.32 -10.88 2.62
C PRO A 11 -2.78 -11.63 1.39
N LYS A 12 -2.50 -12.93 1.54
CA LYS A 12 -2.02 -13.78 0.44
C LYS A 12 -3.15 -14.66 -0.09
N LYS A 13 -3.23 -14.84 -1.40
CA LYS A 13 -4.19 -15.75 -2.03
C LYS A 13 -3.67 -17.18 -1.94
N VAL A 14 -4.43 -18.07 -1.32
CA VAL A 14 -4.08 -19.50 -1.18
C VAL A 14 -5.27 -20.32 -1.69
N GLY A 15 -5.10 -20.94 -2.86
CA GLY A 15 -6.18 -21.62 -3.57
C GLY A 15 -7.34 -20.68 -3.88
N ARG A 16 -8.55 -21.07 -3.49
CA ARG A 16 -9.79 -20.29 -3.71
C ARG A 16 -10.08 -19.25 -2.60
N ARG A 17 -9.21 -19.10 -1.60
CA ARG A 17 -9.45 -18.23 -0.44
C ARG A 17 -8.30 -17.25 -0.22
N TRP A 18 -8.61 -16.11 0.38
CA TRP A 18 -7.60 -15.18 0.88
C TRP A 18 -7.24 -15.56 2.32
N ARG A 19 -5.97 -15.42 2.69
CA ARG A 19 -5.45 -15.68 4.02
C ARG A 19 -4.82 -14.39 4.56
N VAL A 20 -5.13 -14.09 5.81
CA VAL A 20 -4.56 -12.98 6.57
C VAL A 20 -3.69 -13.60 7.66
N ASP A 21 -2.52 -13.01 7.92
CA ASP A 21 -1.66 -13.45 9.01
C ASP A 21 -2.37 -13.23 10.37
N PRO A 22 -2.33 -14.17 11.33
CA PRO A 22 -2.94 -13.97 12.64
C PRO A 22 -2.42 -12.75 13.41
N GLN A 23 -1.18 -12.33 13.15
CA GLN A 23 -0.55 -11.13 13.72
C GLN A 23 -0.74 -9.88 12.84
N ALA A 24 -1.53 -9.99 11.76
CA ALA A 24 -1.78 -8.84 10.89
C ALA A 24 -2.59 -7.77 11.62
N ARG A 25 -2.18 -6.51 11.43
CA ARG A 25 -2.86 -5.35 11.98
C ARG A 25 -3.75 -4.70 10.94
N PHE A 26 -4.88 -4.16 11.39
CA PHE A 26 -5.66 -3.22 10.60
C PHE A 26 -4.96 -1.86 10.62
N VAL A 27 -4.61 -1.35 9.44
CA VAL A 27 -3.87 -0.09 9.29
C VAL A 27 -4.78 1.07 8.89
N GLY A 28 -6.07 0.84 8.68
CA GLY A 28 -6.99 1.83 8.13
C GLY A 28 -6.76 2.08 6.64
N MET A 29 -7.32 3.16 6.10
CA MET A 29 -6.90 3.65 4.79
C MET A 29 -5.42 4.02 4.90
N VAL A 30 -4.57 3.33 4.14
CA VAL A 30 -3.19 3.80 3.96
C VAL A 30 -3.31 5.14 3.26
N ASN A 31 -2.99 6.22 3.97
CA ASN A 31 -3.02 7.56 3.40
C ASN A 31 -2.20 7.56 2.11
N LYS A 32 -2.88 7.78 1.00
CA LYS A 32 -2.20 8.17 -0.23
C LYS A 32 -1.44 9.44 0.13
N PRO A 33 -0.13 9.53 -0.14
CA PRO A 33 0.60 10.75 0.19
C PRO A 33 -0.07 11.92 -0.54
N GLU A 34 -0.33 12.99 0.20
CA GLU A 34 -0.84 14.22 -0.41
C GLU A 34 0.21 14.76 -1.35
N VAL A 35 -0.14 14.84 -2.64
CA VAL A 35 0.72 15.44 -3.66
C VAL A 35 0.35 16.92 -3.75
N ILE A 36 1.25 17.79 -3.32
CA ILE A 36 1.04 19.23 -3.36
C ILE A 36 1.49 19.76 -4.72
N ALA A 37 0.75 20.70 -5.30
CA ALA A 37 1.07 21.27 -6.61
C ALA A 37 2.46 21.93 -6.67
N THR A 38 3.00 22.37 -5.52
CA THR A 38 4.32 22.99 -5.39
C THR A 38 5.45 22.00 -5.14
N ASP A 39 5.15 20.70 -5.02
CA ASP A 39 6.18 19.69 -4.81
C ASP A 39 7.14 19.59 -5.99
N HIS A 40 8.39 19.26 -5.68
CA HIS A 40 9.42 19.06 -6.69
C HIS A 40 8.96 17.97 -7.68
N PRO A 41 9.12 18.16 -9.00
CA PRO A 41 8.63 17.21 -10.01
C PRO A 41 9.17 15.79 -9.82
N ALA A 42 10.39 15.64 -9.30
CA ALA A 42 10.95 14.32 -8.95
C ALA A 42 10.19 13.64 -7.79
N LEU A 43 9.73 14.40 -6.78
CA LEU A 43 8.93 13.85 -5.70
C LEU A 43 7.56 13.42 -6.22
N LYS A 44 6.90 14.26 -7.03
CA LYS A 44 5.63 13.90 -7.68
C LYS A 44 5.73 12.59 -8.45
N ARG A 45 6.78 12.42 -9.24
CA ARG A 45 7.03 11.18 -9.99
C ARG A 45 7.18 9.96 -9.08
N ILE A 46 7.90 10.07 -7.97
CA ILE A 46 8.05 8.97 -6.99
C ILE A 46 6.72 8.63 -6.33
N LEU A 47 5.90 9.64 -6.02
CA LEU A 47 4.59 9.46 -5.38
C LEU A 47 3.54 8.89 -6.35
N GLU A 48 3.64 9.20 -7.65
CA GLU A 48 2.75 8.71 -8.71
C GLU A 48 3.13 7.30 -9.20
N ASP A 49 4.39 7.07 -9.55
CA ASP A 49 4.87 5.80 -10.11
C ASP A 49 5.00 4.71 -9.03
N GLY A 50 5.02 5.12 -7.76
CA GLY A 50 5.45 4.27 -6.66
C GLY A 50 6.96 4.07 -6.66
N ALA A 51 7.57 4.01 -5.47
CA ALA A 51 9.00 3.72 -5.39
C ALA A 51 9.30 2.36 -6.05
N PRO A 52 10.32 2.24 -6.92
CA PRO A 52 10.75 0.93 -7.38
C PRO A 52 11.11 0.11 -6.14
N ALA A 53 10.46 -1.03 -5.98
CA ALA A 53 10.77 -1.95 -4.88
C ALA A 53 12.28 -2.22 -4.93
N LYS A 54 12.97 -1.96 -3.80
CA LYS A 54 14.37 -2.36 -3.65
C LYS A 54 14.43 -3.87 -3.89
N ILE A 55 15.04 -4.27 -5.01
CA ILE A 55 15.42 -5.65 -5.32
C ILE A 55 16.54 -6.05 -4.38
#